data_AF-A0A497UUR4-F1
#
_entry.id   AF-A0A497UUR4-F1
#
_cell.length_a   1.000
_cell.length_b   1.000
_cell.length_c   1.000
_cell.angle_alpha   90.00
_cell.angle_beta   90.00
_cell.angle_gamma   90.00
#
_symmetry.space_group_name_H-M   'P 1'
#
loop_
_entity.id
_entity.type
_entity.pdbx_description
1 polymer ?
#
loop_
_entity_poly.entity_id
_entity_poly.type
_entity_poly.pdbx_seq_one_letter_code
_entity_poly.pdbx_strand_id
1 'polypeptide(L)'
;MFSYWSSIDSKTCTEDVMQSLGRIAITIFSMLPFLIAVIFRETTFKIVNSLGMKFSIEEWNYRLDVLCLVLVFLGFVFHVGVLGLEQFVLVLTIPIFLFWGRWPIVVAMILLTSLLDVGNSAVIATFAIITCVFSYLDKRKIIIAGISLVLGALVLGISSLSYISNIGFLSDKANAMLQGEEKLGLRNKYPIFLRPIITFMTGIFLTPSGVKIIPVYIFYGIVIVKLFIKKTIPSIDDKRSFQKFVFISGVITATLFFIFMVPNYANAKYYVFMLPFIFYSILNQTNKKNIFNFIIIMNFIIYLHLFFYKL
;
A
#
# COMPACT_ATOMS: atom_id res chain seq x y z
N MET A 1 -21.74 5.06 -17.70
CA MET A 1 -21.82 6.45 -18.17
C MET A 1 -20.47 7.11 -17.89
N PHE A 2 -19.62 7.27 -18.91
CA PHE A 2 -18.29 7.88 -18.78
C PHE A 2 -18.42 9.39 -19.00
N SER A 3 -18.75 10.15 -17.95
CA SER A 3 -18.67 11.61 -18.04
C SER A 3 -17.21 12.02 -17.84
N TYR A 4 -16.61 12.61 -18.87
CA TYR A 4 -15.31 13.29 -18.76
C TYR A 4 -15.42 14.67 -18.07
N TRP A 5 -16.65 15.11 -17.80
CA TRP A 5 -17.02 16.43 -17.31
C TRP A 5 -18.00 16.30 -16.14
N SER A 6 -17.63 15.55 -15.11
CA SER A 6 -18.38 15.54 -13.85
C SER A 6 -17.94 16.72 -13.00
N SER A 7 -18.84 17.66 -12.70
CA SER A 7 -18.57 18.71 -11.71
C SER A 7 -18.52 18.08 -10.32
N ILE A 8 -17.51 18.46 -9.52
CA ILE A 8 -17.47 18.08 -8.10
C ILE A 8 -18.61 18.83 -7.39
N ASP A 9 -19.56 18.09 -6.80
CA ASP A 9 -20.66 18.70 -6.06
C ASP A 9 -20.14 19.48 -4.85
N SER A 10 -20.28 20.80 -4.93
CA SER A 10 -19.80 21.73 -3.92
C SER A 10 -20.54 21.64 -2.59
N LYS A 11 -21.70 20.96 -2.51
CA LYS A 11 -22.44 20.81 -1.24
C LYS A 11 -22.03 19.58 -0.46
N THR A 12 -21.68 18.49 -1.14
CA THR A 12 -21.31 17.21 -0.51
C THR A 12 -19.81 17.00 -0.40
N CYS A 13 -19.01 17.68 -1.22
CA CYS A 13 -17.54 17.53 -1.25
C CYS A 13 -16.77 18.71 -0.60
N THR A 14 -17.45 19.62 0.09
CA THR A 14 -16.81 20.67 0.89
C THR A 14 -16.93 20.36 2.37
N GLU A 15 -15.82 20.47 3.06
CA GLU A 15 -15.73 20.27 4.50
C GLU A 15 -15.53 21.62 5.19
N ASP A 16 -16.01 21.73 6.43
CA ASP A 16 -15.80 22.93 7.24
C ASP A 16 -14.29 23.17 7.49
N VAL A 17 -13.89 24.44 7.53
CA VAL A 17 -12.48 24.83 7.65
C VAL A 17 -11.88 24.33 8.96
N MET A 18 -12.63 24.39 10.08
CA MET A 18 -12.13 23.92 11.37
C MET A 18 -11.93 22.41 11.36
N GLN A 19 -12.84 21.66 10.75
CA GLN A 19 -12.71 20.22 10.59
C GLN A 19 -11.51 19.85 9.72
N SER A 20 -11.29 20.58 8.61
CA SER A 20 -10.12 20.38 7.75
C SER A 20 -8.79 20.69 8.49
N LEU A 21 -8.73 21.77 9.26
CA LEU A 21 -7.54 22.11 10.07
C LEU A 21 -7.28 21.07 11.17
N GLY A 22 -8.33 20.63 11.87
CA GLY A 22 -8.23 19.57 12.87
C GLY A 22 -7.68 18.27 12.28
N ARG A 23 -8.15 17.89 11.10
CA ARG A 23 -7.64 16.72 10.37
C ARG A 23 -6.16 16.85 10.02
N ILE A 24 -5.74 18.00 9.47
CA ILE A 24 -4.33 18.27 9.16
C ILE A 24 -3.48 18.16 10.43
N ALA A 25 -3.92 18.74 11.54
CA ALA A 25 -3.20 18.69 12.81
C ALA A 25 -3.02 17.25 13.31
N ILE A 26 -4.08 16.44 13.29
CA ILE A 26 -4.04 15.03 13.70
C ILE A 26 -3.14 14.21 12.77
N THR A 27 -3.23 14.42 11.46
CA THR A 27 -2.34 13.77 10.48
C THR A 27 -0.88 14.10 10.76
N ILE A 28 -0.52 15.38 10.94
CA ILE A 28 0.86 15.79 11.27
C ILE A 28 1.31 15.19 12.59
N PHE A 29 0.49 15.26 13.64
CA PHE A 29 0.81 14.73 14.95
C PHE A 29 1.04 13.21 14.93
N SER A 30 0.14 12.46 14.29
CA SER A 30 0.28 11.00 14.15
C SER A 30 1.52 10.59 13.35
N MET A 31 1.95 11.42 12.39
CA MET A 31 3.14 11.18 11.56
C MET A 31 4.43 11.75 12.15
N LEU A 32 4.36 12.47 13.28
CA LEU A 32 5.49 13.15 13.90
C LEU A 32 6.70 12.25 14.16
N PRO A 33 6.55 11.00 14.67
CA PRO A 33 7.70 10.13 14.88
C PRO A 33 8.49 9.85 13.59
N PHE A 34 7.79 9.73 12.46
CA PHE A 34 8.38 9.46 11.15
C PHE A 34 9.02 10.70 10.55
N LEU A 35 8.40 11.88 10.74
CA LEU A 35 8.99 13.16 10.35
C LEU A 35 10.29 13.42 11.12
N ILE A 36 10.30 13.17 12.43
CA ILE A 36 11.52 13.24 13.26
C ILE A 36 12.58 12.27 12.75
N ALA A 37 12.22 11.03 12.41
CA ALA A 37 13.17 10.06 11.88
C ALA A 37 13.79 10.49 10.55
N VAL A 38 13.00 11.11 9.66
CA VAL A 38 13.45 11.60 8.36
C VAL A 38 14.39 12.81 8.49
N ILE A 39 14.11 13.72 9.43
CA ILE A 39 14.90 14.94 9.66
C ILE A 39 16.18 14.62 10.44
N PHE A 40 16.06 13.91 11.56
CA PHE A 40 17.18 13.61 12.48
C PHE A 40 17.72 12.20 12.24
N ARG A 41 18.20 11.95 11.02
CA ARG A 41 18.58 10.61 10.54
C ARG A 41 19.70 9.96 11.35
N GLU A 42 20.75 10.72 11.67
CA GLU A 42 21.90 10.21 12.43
C GLU A 42 21.53 9.94 13.90
N THR A 43 20.76 10.83 14.52
CA THR A 43 20.29 10.67 15.90
C THR A 43 19.40 9.44 16.02
N THR A 44 18.45 9.28 15.11
CA THR A 44 17.57 8.10 15.10
C THR A 44 18.32 6.81 14.79
N PHE A 45 19.31 6.84 13.90
CA PHE A 45 20.20 5.70 13.68
C PHE A 45 20.92 5.27 14.97
N LYS A 46 21.49 6.23 15.72
CA LYS A 46 22.17 5.97 17.00
C LYS A 46 21.21 5.33 18.02
N ILE A 47 20.00 5.88 18.16
CA ILE A 47 18.96 5.34 19.06
C ILE A 47 18.58 3.91 18.67
N VAL A 48 18.29 3.68 17.38
CA VAL A 48 17.90 2.35 16.88
C VAL A 48 19.00 1.32 17.11
N ASN A 49 20.26 1.70 16.91
CA ASN A 49 21.39 0.81 17.15
C ASN A 49 21.68 0.58 18.64
N SER A 50 21.49 1.59 19.52
CA SER A 50 21.60 1.40 20.96
C SER A 50 20.53 0.46 21.52
N LEU A 51 19.37 0.38 20.86
CA LEU A 51 18.31 -0.59 21.16
C LEU A 51 18.61 -2.01 20.64
N GLY A 52 19.81 -2.27 20.10
CA GLY A 52 20.25 -3.59 19.68
C GLY A 52 19.80 -4.01 18.28
N MET A 53 19.20 -3.11 17.50
CA MET A 53 18.67 -3.43 16.16
C MET A 53 19.72 -3.50 15.05
N LYS A 54 21.00 -3.27 15.33
CA LYS A 54 22.17 -3.50 14.47
C LYS A 54 21.90 -3.31 12.95
N PHE A 55 21.47 -2.13 12.54
CA PHE A 55 21.37 -1.78 11.12
C PHE A 55 22.68 -1.14 10.62
N SER A 56 23.00 -1.31 9.34
CA SER A 56 24.02 -0.47 8.70
C SER A 56 23.45 0.93 8.44
N ILE A 57 24.31 1.94 8.51
CA ILE A 57 23.92 3.34 8.26
C ILE A 57 23.34 3.51 6.84
N GLU A 58 23.90 2.78 5.87
CA GLU A 58 23.43 2.80 4.48
C GLU A 58 22.00 2.27 4.35
N GLU A 59 21.69 1.14 5.01
CA GLU A 59 20.36 0.54 4.94
C GLU A 59 19.32 1.41 5.66
N TRP A 60 19.69 1.99 6.80
CA TRP A 60 18.81 2.92 7.52
C TRP A 60 18.48 4.16 6.68
N ASN A 61 19.51 4.81 6.11
CA ASN A 61 19.31 5.96 5.24
C ASN A 61 18.51 5.62 3.98
N TYR A 62 18.70 4.42 3.42
CA TYR A 62 17.94 3.96 2.27
C TYR A 62 16.45 3.77 2.61
N ARG A 63 16.12 3.23 3.79
CA ARG A 63 14.73 3.10 4.26
C ARG A 63 14.08 4.44 4.54
N LEU A 64 14.81 5.39 5.14
CA LEU A 64 14.32 6.75 5.34
C LEU A 64 14.12 7.49 4.01
N ASP A 65 14.94 7.22 2.99
CA ASP A 65 14.75 7.76 1.65
C ASP A 65 13.48 7.24 0.98
N VAL A 66 13.20 5.95 1.13
CA VAL A 66 11.93 5.35 0.70
C VAL A 66 10.75 5.99 1.42
N LEU A 67 10.87 6.17 2.74
CA LEU A 67 9.84 6.81 3.54
C LEU A 67 9.57 8.25 3.07
N CYS A 68 10.61 9.02 2.76
CA CYS A 68 10.43 10.36 2.18
C CYS A 68 9.60 10.34 0.89
N LEU A 69 9.87 9.39 -0.01
CA LEU A 69 9.12 9.27 -1.27
C LEU A 69 7.65 8.90 -1.03
N VAL A 70 7.40 8.01 -0.07
CA VAL A 70 6.03 7.62 0.31
C VAL A 70 5.28 8.79 0.93
N LEU A 71 5.92 9.58 1.80
CA LEU A 71 5.31 10.72 2.47
C LEU A 71 4.89 11.85 1.51
N VAL A 72 5.52 11.95 0.33
CA VAL A 72 5.12 12.92 -0.70
C VAL A 72 4.22 12.31 -1.78
N PHE A 73 3.96 11.00 -1.74
CA PHE A 73 3.12 10.34 -2.72
C PHE A 73 1.64 10.59 -2.40
N LEU A 74 0.91 11.19 -3.34
CA LEU A 74 -0.44 11.69 -3.07
C LEU A 74 -1.44 10.62 -2.61
N GLY A 75 -1.36 9.39 -3.14
CA GLY A 75 -2.20 8.29 -2.67
C GLY A 75 -1.97 7.96 -1.18
N PHE A 76 -0.72 8.01 -0.73
CA PHE A 76 -0.40 7.79 0.69
C PHE A 76 -0.88 8.97 1.54
N VAL A 77 -0.59 10.20 1.12
CA VAL A 77 -1.05 11.42 1.80
C VAL A 77 -2.58 11.43 1.94
N PHE A 78 -3.29 11.04 0.89
CA PHE A 78 -4.75 10.90 0.91
C PHE A 78 -5.20 9.94 2.01
N HIS A 79 -4.66 8.72 2.05
CA HIS A 79 -5.11 7.70 3.00
C HIS A 79 -4.70 7.98 4.46
N VAL A 80 -3.57 8.64 4.70
CA VAL A 80 -3.21 9.14 6.05
C VAL A 80 -4.03 10.38 6.41
N GLY A 81 -4.49 11.14 5.42
CA GLY A 81 -5.31 12.33 5.60
C GLY A 81 -6.78 12.04 5.89
N VAL A 82 -7.31 10.85 5.56
CA VAL A 82 -8.69 10.48 5.87
C VAL A 82 -8.80 10.10 7.34
N LEU A 83 -9.44 10.96 8.13
CA LEU A 83 -9.66 10.71 9.55
C LEU A 83 -10.56 9.50 9.74
N GLY A 84 -9.99 8.43 10.27
CA GLY A 84 -10.66 7.14 10.44
C GLY A 84 -9.73 6.12 11.09
N LEU A 85 -10.27 4.96 11.43
CA LEU A 85 -9.49 3.88 12.04
C LEU A 85 -8.37 3.40 11.09
N GLU A 86 -8.63 3.45 9.77
CA GLU A 86 -7.65 3.12 8.75
C GLU A 86 -6.39 4.00 8.78
N GLN A 87 -6.50 5.29 9.17
CA GLN A 87 -5.34 6.16 9.33
C GLN A 87 -4.38 5.60 10.39
N PHE A 88 -4.91 5.25 11.57
CA PHE A 88 -4.09 4.73 12.67
C PHE A 88 -3.48 3.38 12.33
N VAL A 89 -4.23 2.51 11.65
CA VAL A 89 -3.70 1.24 11.13
C VAL A 89 -2.54 1.51 10.17
N LEU A 90 -2.69 2.45 9.22
CA LEU A 90 -1.65 2.80 8.27
C LEU A 90 -0.40 3.37 8.97
N VAL A 91 -0.58 4.27 9.94
CA VAL A 91 0.52 4.82 10.77
C VAL A 91 1.28 3.70 11.49
N LEU A 92 0.58 2.73 12.09
CA LEU A 92 1.19 1.58 12.77
C LEU A 92 1.87 0.58 11.83
N THR A 93 1.59 0.62 10.53
CA THR A 93 2.28 -0.24 9.54
C THR A 93 3.61 0.34 9.05
N ILE A 94 3.86 1.65 9.18
CA ILE A 94 5.12 2.25 8.76
C ILE A 94 6.33 1.63 9.50
N PRO A 95 6.28 1.39 10.83
CA PRO A 95 7.34 0.68 11.54
C PRO A 95 7.58 -0.75 11.03
N ILE A 96 6.58 -1.45 10.49
CA ILE A 96 6.76 -2.79 9.89
C ILE A 96 7.77 -2.72 8.74
N PHE A 97 7.67 -1.69 7.90
CA PHE A 97 8.65 -1.45 6.84
C PHE A 97 10.01 -1.03 7.41
N LEU A 98 10.06 -0.02 8.29
CA LEU A 98 11.32 0.50 8.82
C LEU A 98 12.14 -0.58 9.52
N PHE A 99 11.48 -1.43 10.31
CA PHE A 99 12.12 -2.50 11.08
C PHE A 99 12.01 -3.87 10.43
N TRP A 100 11.71 -3.93 9.13
CA TRP A 100 11.65 -5.20 8.41
C TRP A 100 12.96 -5.98 8.54
N GLY A 101 12.87 -7.22 9.03
CA GLY A 101 14.00 -8.07 9.43
C GLY A 101 14.18 -8.20 10.95
N ARG A 102 13.56 -7.32 11.75
CA ARG A 102 13.48 -7.40 13.21
C ARG A 102 12.10 -7.91 13.62
N TRP A 103 11.92 -9.23 13.49
CA TRP A 103 10.65 -9.92 13.67
C TRP A 103 9.88 -9.58 14.96
N PRO A 104 10.51 -9.42 16.15
CA PRO A 104 9.78 -9.05 17.35
C PRO A 104 8.98 -7.75 17.20
N ILE A 105 9.56 -6.75 16.53
CA ILE A 105 8.88 -5.46 16.30
C ILE A 105 7.80 -5.62 15.24
N VAL A 106 8.07 -6.34 14.15
CA VAL A 106 7.09 -6.60 13.10
C VAL A 106 5.85 -7.30 13.68
N VAL A 107 6.05 -8.34 14.49
CA VAL A 107 4.96 -9.07 15.16
C VAL A 107 4.22 -8.18 16.15
N ALA A 108 4.94 -7.39 16.96
CA ALA A 108 4.31 -6.44 17.88
C ALA A 108 3.42 -5.42 17.15
N MET A 109 3.87 -4.88 16.02
CA MET A 109 3.08 -3.95 15.21
C MET A 109 1.85 -4.63 14.58
N ILE A 110 1.98 -5.87 14.10
CA ILE A 110 0.85 -6.64 13.59
C ILE A 110 -0.19 -6.88 14.70
N LEU A 111 0.25 -7.24 15.91
CA LEU A 111 -0.64 -7.41 17.06
C LEU A 111 -1.35 -6.09 17.40
N LEU A 112 -0.64 -4.97 17.47
CA LEU A 112 -1.26 -3.66 17.70
C LEU A 112 -2.28 -3.31 16.60
N THR A 113 -1.98 -3.60 15.33
CA THR A 113 -2.94 -3.38 14.24
C THR A 113 -4.17 -4.29 14.36
N SER A 114 -4.02 -5.52 14.88
CA SER A 114 -5.13 -6.45 15.09
C SER A 114 -6.08 -6.02 16.21
N LEU A 115 -5.56 -5.31 17.22
CA LEU A 115 -6.37 -4.69 18.27
C LEU A 115 -7.24 -3.54 17.74
N LEU A 116 -6.81 -2.87 16.66
CA LEU A 116 -7.58 -1.81 16.03
C LEU A 116 -8.54 -2.35 14.94
N ASP A 117 -8.03 -3.12 13.99
CA ASP A 117 -8.83 -3.74 12.92
C ASP A 117 -8.26 -5.08 12.49
N VAL A 118 -8.93 -6.14 12.94
CA VAL A 118 -8.61 -7.54 12.61
C VAL A 118 -8.59 -7.78 11.09
N GLY A 119 -9.46 -7.11 10.33
CA GLY A 119 -9.55 -7.29 8.88
C GLY A 119 -8.33 -6.74 8.16
N ASN A 120 -7.86 -5.54 8.53
CA ASN A 120 -6.65 -4.97 7.95
C ASN A 120 -5.39 -5.69 8.45
N SER A 121 -5.35 -6.08 9.72
CA SER A 121 -4.23 -6.86 10.26
C SER A 121 -4.08 -8.22 9.57
N ALA A 122 -5.19 -8.86 9.16
CA ALA A 122 -5.13 -10.09 8.38
C ALA A 122 -4.41 -9.87 7.04
N VAL A 123 -4.72 -8.77 6.32
CA VAL A 123 -4.01 -8.42 5.07
C VAL A 123 -2.52 -8.19 5.32
N ILE A 124 -2.18 -7.44 6.37
CA ILE A 124 -0.80 -7.14 6.76
C ILE A 124 -0.05 -8.43 7.12
N ALA A 125 -0.67 -9.31 7.92
CA ALA A 125 -0.09 -10.58 8.32
C ALA A 125 0.10 -11.52 7.13
N THR A 126 -0.87 -11.65 6.22
CA THR A 126 -0.74 -12.47 5.01
C THR A 126 0.40 -11.97 4.13
N PHE A 127 0.52 -10.66 3.92
CA PHE A 127 1.67 -10.08 3.21
C PHE A 127 2.99 -10.39 3.92
N ALA A 128 3.03 -10.24 5.25
CA ALA A 128 4.23 -10.48 6.03
C ALA A 128 4.68 -11.95 5.92
N ILE A 129 3.74 -12.90 6.03
CA ILE A 129 3.97 -14.34 5.90
C ILE A 129 4.44 -14.68 4.49
N ILE A 130 3.74 -14.23 3.44
CA ILE A 130 4.13 -14.50 2.04
C ILE A 130 5.56 -14.00 1.79
N THR A 131 5.85 -12.76 2.18
CA THR A 131 7.15 -12.14 1.97
C THR A 131 8.25 -12.83 2.79
N CYS A 132 7.94 -13.27 4.01
CA CYS A 132 8.82 -14.08 4.83
C CYS A 132 9.17 -15.40 4.13
N VAL A 133 8.16 -16.16 3.71
CA VAL A 133 8.36 -17.44 3.01
C VAL A 133 9.17 -17.23 1.73
N PHE A 134 8.85 -16.20 0.94
CA PHE A 134 9.59 -15.89 -0.28
C PHE A 134 11.06 -15.57 -0.02
N SER A 135 11.42 -15.00 1.13
CA SER A 135 12.82 -14.73 1.47
C SER A 135 13.68 -15.99 1.61
N TYR A 136 13.08 -17.16 1.81
CA TYR A 136 13.74 -18.46 1.90
C TYR A 136 13.70 -19.27 0.59
N LEU A 137 13.07 -18.74 -0.47
CA LEU A 137 12.89 -19.45 -1.74
C LEU A 137 13.74 -18.84 -2.86
N ASP A 138 14.21 -19.68 -3.77
CA ASP A 138 14.86 -19.20 -4.99
C ASP A 138 13.88 -18.45 -5.90
N LYS A 139 14.37 -17.53 -6.75
CA LYS A 139 13.52 -16.72 -7.65
C LYS A 139 12.49 -17.52 -8.45
N ARG A 140 12.87 -18.70 -8.96
CA ARG A 140 11.96 -19.60 -9.69
C ARG A 140 10.84 -20.13 -8.80
N LYS A 141 11.17 -20.56 -7.58
CA LYS A 141 10.21 -21.06 -6.60
C LYS A 141 9.27 -19.96 -6.11
N ILE A 142 9.77 -18.72 -5.95
CA ILE A 142 8.94 -17.55 -5.65
C ILE A 142 7.88 -17.35 -6.75
N ILE A 143 8.28 -17.38 -8.03
CA ILE A 143 7.35 -17.19 -9.15
C ILE A 143 6.29 -18.31 -9.15
N ILE A 144 6.71 -19.56 -9.01
CA ILE A 144 5.79 -20.71 -8.99
C ILE A 144 4.82 -20.62 -7.81
N ALA A 145 5.31 -20.32 -6.60
CA ALA A 145 4.50 -20.16 -5.40
C ALA A 145 3.54 -18.96 -5.49
N GLY A 146 3.99 -17.85 -6.07
CA GLY A 146 3.15 -16.67 -6.29
C GLY A 146 2.01 -16.97 -7.27
N ILE A 147 2.32 -17.62 -8.40
CA ILE A 147 1.32 -18.03 -9.39
C ILE A 147 0.35 -19.04 -8.77
N SER A 148 0.82 -20.04 -8.03
CA SER A 148 -0.06 -21.04 -7.42
C SER A 148 -1.00 -20.45 -6.38
N LEU A 149 -0.52 -19.52 -5.54
CA LEU A 149 -1.37 -18.79 -4.58
C LEU A 149 -2.44 -17.95 -5.28
N VAL A 150 -2.06 -17.22 -6.33
CA VAL A 150 -2.99 -16.37 -7.09
C VAL A 150 -4.02 -17.21 -7.84
N LEU A 151 -3.62 -18.33 -8.47
CA LEU A 151 -4.54 -19.26 -9.11
C LEU A 151 -5.47 -19.93 -8.09
N GLY A 152 -4.95 -20.33 -6.94
CA GLY A 152 -5.75 -20.87 -5.84
C GLY A 152 -6.81 -19.87 -5.36
N ALA A 153 -6.44 -18.59 -5.19
CA ALA A 153 -7.37 -17.52 -4.85
C ALA A 153 -8.44 -17.30 -5.93
N LEU A 154 -8.08 -17.42 -7.21
CA LEU A 154 -9.00 -17.28 -8.33
C LEU A 154 -10.02 -18.43 -8.38
N VAL A 155 -9.59 -19.67 -8.09
CA VAL A 155 -10.45 -20.86 -8.07
C VAL A 155 -11.35 -20.88 -6.83
N LEU A 156 -10.80 -20.63 -5.64
CA LEU A 156 -11.57 -20.63 -4.39
C LEU A 156 -12.52 -19.43 -4.32
N GLY A 157 -12.06 -18.26 -4.77
CA GLY A 157 -12.84 -17.03 -4.82
C GLY A 157 -13.52 -16.72 -3.49
N ILE A 158 -14.77 -16.26 -3.56
CA ILE A 158 -15.57 -15.87 -2.39
C ILE A 158 -16.00 -17.06 -1.54
N SER A 159 -16.01 -18.28 -2.10
CA SER A 159 -16.36 -19.50 -1.37
C SER A 159 -15.37 -19.79 -0.24
N SER A 160 -14.16 -19.21 -0.27
CA SER A 160 -13.23 -19.28 0.86
C SER A 160 -13.77 -18.63 2.12
N LEU A 161 -14.65 -17.61 2.00
CA LEU A 161 -15.20 -16.88 3.15
C LEU A 161 -16.10 -17.77 4.01
N SER A 162 -16.78 -18.77 3.47
CA SER A 162 -17.59 -19.71 4.26
C SER A 162 -16.75 -20.67 5.10
N TYR A 163 -15.49 -20.88 4.73
CA TYR A 163 -14.54 -21.59 5.57
C TYR A 163 -13.93 -20.67 6.63
N ILE A 164 -13.63 -19.41 6.25
CA ILE A 164 -13.09 -18.39 7.17
C ILE A 164 -14.13 -18.01 8.24
N SER A 165 -15.42 -18.04 7.93
CA SER A 165 -16.49 -17.76 8.89
C SER A 165 -16.52 -18.74 10.08
N ASN A 166 -15.91 -19.93 9.95
CA ASN A 166 -15.79 -20.89 11.05
C ASN A 166 -14.64 -20.56 12.01
N ILE A 167 -13.80 -19.57 11.69
CA ILE A 167 -12.69 -19.13 12.53
C ILE A 167 -13.20 -18.02 13.45
N GLY A 168 -13.26 -18.28 14.76
CA GLY A 168 -13.92 -17.41 15.74
C GLY A 168 -13.55 -15.92 15.66
N PHE A 169 -12.26 -15.58 15.53
CA PHE A 169 -11.82 -14.18 15.49
C PHE A 169 -12.04 -13.48 14.13
N LEU A 170 -12.31 -14.22 13.04
CA LEU A 170 -12.62 -13.67 11.71
C LEU A 170 -14.09 -13.82 11.33
N SER A 171 -14.87 -14.56 12.12
CA SER A 171 -16.24 -14.97 11.80
C SER A 171 -17.12 -13.76 11.49
N ASP A 172 -17.13 -12.75 12.35
CA ASP A 172 -17.98 -11.57 12.19
C ASP A 172 -17.67 -10.79 10.91
N LYS A 173 -16.38 -10.58 10.61
CA LYS A 173 -15.95 -9.92 9.36
C LYS A 173 -16.29 -10.74 8.14
N ALA A 174 -16.06 -12.06 8.17
CA ALA A 174 -16.36 -12.95 7.05
C ALA A 174 -17.88 -13.03 6.78
N ASN A 175 -18.70 -13.16 7.83
CA ASN A 175 -20.15 -13.17 7.75
C ASN A 175 -20.70 -11.83 7.23
N ALA A 176 -20.16 -10.70 7.71
CA ALA A 176 -20.54 -9.38 7.20
C ALA A 176 -20.22 -9.23 5.70
N MET A 177 -19.11 -9.80 5.23
CA MET A 177 -18.76 -9.81 3.80
C MET A 177 -19.69 -10.70 2.98
N LEU A 178 -20.05 -11.88 3.48
CA LEU A 178 -21.01 -12.78 2.83
C LEU A 178 -22.40 -12.14 2.72
N GLN A 179 -22.91 -11.55 3.80
CA GLN A 179 -24.18 -10.82 3.77
C GLN A 179 -24.15 -9.59 2.85
N GLY A 180 -23.01 -8.90 2.78
CA GLY A 180 -22.80 -7.80 1.85
C GLY A 180 -22.87 -8.25 0.39
N GLU A 181 -22.32 -9.42 0.08
CA GLU A 181 -22.44 -10.03 -1.26
C GLU A 181 -23.90 -10.36 -1.59
N GLU A 182 -24.61 -11.04 -0.69
CA GLU A 182 -26.02 -11.43 -0.90
C GLU A 182 -26.93 -10.23 -1.14
N LYS A 183 -26.70 -9.11 -0.42
CA LYS A 183 -27.55 -7.91 -0.51
C LYS A 183 -27.18 -6.98 -1.67
N LEU A 184 -25.90 -6.86 -2.02
CA LEU A 184 -25.41 -5.83 -2.94
C LEU A 184 -24.85 -6.40 -4.26
N GLY A 185 -24.76 -7.73 -4.42
CA GLY A 185 -24.27 -8.38 -5.64
C GLY A 185 -22.85 -7.94 -6.02
N LEU A 186 -21.97 -7.81 -5.02
CA LEU A 186 -20.66 -7.14 -5.16
C LEU A 186 -19.69 -7.89 -6.09
N ARG A 187 -19.84 -9.22 -6.24
CA ARG A 187 -19.12 -10.04 -7.23
C ARG A 187 -19.40 -9.60 -8.65
N ASN A 188 -20.64 -9.19 -8.93
CA ASN A 188 -21.07 -8.74 -10.25
C ASN A 188 -20.81 -7.24 -10.49
N LYS A 189 -20.57 -6.46 -9.42
CA LYS A 189 -20.29 -5.03 -9.52
C LYS A 189 -19.03 -4.73 -10.33
N TYR A 190 -17.99 -5.55 -10.21
CA TYR A 190 -16.75 -5.41 -10.97
C TYR A 190 -16.24 -6.77 -11.50
N PRO A 191 -16.07 -6.91 -12.83
CA PRO A 191 -15.40 -8.05 -13.45
C PRO A 191 -14.03 -8.31 -12.80
N ILE A 192 -13.71 -9.59 -12.57
CA ILE A 192 -12.49 -10.03 -11.86
C ILE A 192 -11.23 -9.40 -12.48
N PHE A 193 -11.14 -9.37 -13.80
CA PHE A 193 -10.00 -8.82 -14.54
C PHE A 193 -9.83 -7.29 -14.40
N LEU A 194 -10.90 -6.55 -14.08
CA LEU A 194 -10.83 -5.10 -13.88
C LEU A 194 -10.38 -4.73 -12.46
N ARG A 195 -10.49 -5.63 -11.49
CA ARG A 195 -10.18 -5.32 -10.09
C ARG A 195 -8.72 -4.89 -9.86
N PRO A 196 -7.69 -5.53 -10.46
CA PRO A 196 -6.31 -5.04 -10.36
C PRO A 196 -6.13 -3.62 -10.90
N ILE A 197 -6.85 -3.27 -11.98
CA ILE A 197 -6.82 -1.92 -12.57
C ILE A 197 -7.45 -0.91 -11.60
N ILE A 198 -8.58 -1.26 -10.97
CA ILE A 198 -9.23 -0.43 -9.95
C ILE A 198 -8.30 -0.23 -8.75
N THR A 199 -7.67 -1.28 -8.25
CA THR A 199 -6.69 -1.17 -7.16
C THR A 199 -5.52 -0.29 -7.56
N PHE A 200 -5.01 -0.42 -8.78
CA PHE A 200 -3.94 0.45 -9.26
C PHE A 200 -4.35 1.93 -9.32
N MET A 201 -5.51 2.24 -9.90
CA MET A 201 -6.01 3.61 -10.00
C MET A 201 -6.24 4.24 -8.62
N THR A 202 -6.91 3.51 -7.73
CA THR A 202 -7.19 3.95 -6.35
C THR A 202 -5.91 4.07 -5.52
N GLY A 203 -4.88 3.28 -5.83
CA GLY A 203 -3.58 3.33 -5.17
C GLY A 203 -2.73 4.53 -5.57
N ILE A 204 -2.89 5.04 -6.80
CA ILE A 204 -2.24 6.29 -7.23
C ILE A 204 -2.87 7.48 -6.53
N PHE A 205 -4.19 7.59 -6.64
CA PHE A 205 -4.98 8.60 -5.94
C PHE A 205 -6.46 8.26 -6.07
N LEU A 206 -7.17 8.22 -4.93
CA LEU A 206 -8.61 8.03 -4.91
C LEU A 206 -9.31 9.36 -5.20
N THR A 207 -9.76 9.53 -6.44
CA THR A 207 -10.51 10.71 -6.88
C THR A 207 -11.99 10.62 -6.45
N PRO A 208 -12.69 11.78 -6.34
CA PRO A 208 -14.14 11.81 -6.19
C PRO A 208 -14.87 11.01 -7.28
N SER A 209 -16.07 10.52 -6.97
CA SER A 209 -16.89 9.78 -7.93
C SER A 209 -17.09 10.57 -9.22
N GLY A 210 -16.85 9.94 -10.37
CA GLY A 210 -16.95 10.56 -11.70
C GLY A 210 -15.65 11.18 -12.22
N VAL A 211 -14.73 11.59 -11.33
CA VAL A 211 -13.45 12.20 -11.73
C VAL A 211 -12.44 11.10 -12.01
N LYS A 212 -11.88 11.06 -13.23
CA LYS A 212 -10.83 10.10 -13.62
C LYS A 212 -9.67 10.84 -14.28
N ILE A 213 -8.46 10.68 -13.74
CA ILE A 213 -7.25 11.34 -14.25
C ILE A 213 -6.46 10.33 -15.09
N ILE A 214 -7.02 9.94 -16.24
CA ILE A 214 -6.50 8.87 -17.10
C ILE A 214 -5.02 9.06 -17.47
N PRO A 215 -4.55 10.26 -17.89
CA PRO A 215 -3.15 10.45 -18.26
C PRO A 215 -2.18 10.10 -17.12
N VAL A 216 -2.50 10.48 -15.90
CA VAL A 216 -1.66 10.22 -14.71
C VAL A 216 -1.55 8.71 -14.47
N TYR A 217 -2.65 7.98 -14.57
CA TYR A 217 -2.62 6.51 -14.41
C TYR A 217 -1.75 5.83 -15.47
N ILE A 218 -1.82 6.30 -16.73
CA ILE A 218 -0.98 5.77 -17.82
C ILE A 218 0.50 6.08 -17.56
N PHE A 219 0.85 7.31 -17.18
CA PHE A 219 2.24 7.69 -16.92
C PHE A 219 2.84 6.90 -15.75
N TYR A 220 2.11 6.75 -14.64
CA TYR A 220 2.54 5.88 -13.55
C TYR A 220 2.74 4.43 -14.03
N GLY A 221 1.82 3.90 -14.83
CA GLY A 221 1.92 2.55 -15.38
C GLY A 221 3.19 2.36 -16.23
N ILE A 222 3.46 3.27 -17.17
CA ILE A 222 4.65 3.22 -18.03
C ILE A 222 5.93 3.29 -17.21
N VAL A 223 6.01 4.21 -16.23
CA VAL A 223 7.20 4.39 -15.40
C VAL A 223 7.45 3.16 -14.53
N ILE A 224 6.40 2.60 -13.92
CA ILE A 224 6.49 1.39 -13.10
C ILE A 224 6.98 0.22 -13.95
N VAL A 225 6.38 -0.02 -15.13
CA VAL A 225 6.79 -1.09 -16.05
C VAL A 225 8.24 -0.90 -16.50
N LYS A 226 8.64 0.32 -16.87
CA LYS A 226 10.02 0.63 -17.27
C LYS A 226 11.02 0.37 -16.16
N LEU A 227 10.68 0.73 -14.92
CA LEU A 227 11.55 0.51 -13.76
C LEU A 227 11.67 -0.98 -13.39
N PHE A 228 10.63 -1.77 -13.64
CA PHE A 228 10.71 -3.23 -13.53
C PHE A 228 11.56 -3.86 -14.64
N ILE A 229 11.28 -3.57 -15.91
CA ILE A 229 11.99 -4.19 -17.04
C ILE A 229 13.49 -3.88 -17.00
N LYS A 230 13.86 -2.60 -16.74
CA LYS A 230 15.27 -2.18 -16.72
C LYS A 230 16.11 -2.85 -15.61
N LYS A 231 15.47 -3.52 -14.64
CA LYS A 231 16.13 -4.05 -13.43
C LYS A 231 15.79 -5.49 -13.06
N THR A 232 14.99 -6.18 -13.86
CA THR A 232 14.76 -7.63 -13.66
C THR A 232 15.99 -8.47 -14.07
N ILE A 233 17.04 -7.82 -14.58
CA ILE A 233 18.35 -8.42 -14.87
C ILE A 233 19.39 -7.90 -13.84
N PRO A 234 19.38 -8.37 -12.59
CA PRO A 234 20.48 -8.12 -11.67
C PRO A 234 21.62 -9.12 -11.90
N SER A 235 22.85 -8.67 -11.63
CA SER A 235 24.01 -9.56 -11.50
C SER A 235 23.75 -10.61 -10.42
N ILE A 236 24.39 -11.77 -10.57
CA ILE A 236 24.02 -13.03 -9.90
C ILE A 236 24.12 -12.98 -8.35
N ASP A 237 24.82 -12.00 -7.75
CA ASP A 237 25.19 -12.01 -6.32
C ASP A 237 24.74 -10.83 -5.43
N ASP A 238 23.88 -9.90 -5.90
CA ASP A 238 23.45 -8.79 -5.03
C ASP A 238 22.29 -9.18 -4.09
N LYS A 239 22.60 -9.41 -2.80
CA LYS A 239 21.62 -9.66 -1.72
C LYS A 239 20.50 -8.62 -1.68
N ARG A 240 20.81 -7.34 -1.92
CA ARG A 240 19.81 -6.27 -1.93
C ARG A 240 18.89 -6.41 -3.14
N SER A 241 19.40 -6.80 -4.29
CA SER A 241 18.56 -7.07 -5.46
C SER A 241 17.61 -8.23 -5.25
N PHE A 242 18.05 -9.30 -4.57
CA PHE A 242 17.15 -10.40 -4.23
C PHE A 242 16.05 -9.95 -3.27
N GLN A 243 16.38 -9.17 -2.25
CA GLN A 243 15.38 -8.62 -1.34
C GLN A 243 14.35 -7.72 -2.04
N LYS A 244 14.77 -6.88 -2.99
CA LYS A 244 13.86 -6.09 -3.83
C LYS A 244 12.90 -6.98 -4.64
N PHE A 245 13.40 -8.09 -5.18
CA PHE A 245 12.56 -9.06 -5.89
C PHE A 245 11.54 -9.72 -4.95
N VAL A 246 11.97 -10.16 -3.77
CA VAL A 246 11.09 -10.74 -2.74
C VAL A 246 9.98 -9.77 -2.36
N PHE A 247 10.31 -8.50 -2.10
CA PHE A 247 9.31 -7.49 -1.76
C PHE A 247 8.30 -7.26 -2.85
N ILE A 248 8.72 -7.05 -4.10
CA ILE A 248 7.75 -6.82 -5.15
C ILE A 248 6.89 -8.05 -5.42
N SER A 249 7.48 -9.25 -5.45
CA SER A 249 6.73 -10.49 -5.62
C SER A 249 5.73 -10.69 -4.48
N GLY A 250 6.11 -10.39 -3.24
CA GLY A 250 5.22 -10.44 -2.07
C GLY A 250 4.05 -9.46 -2.20
N VAL A 251 4.32 -8.22 -2.60
CA VAL A 251 3.28 -7.20 -2.81
C VAL A 251 2.30 -7.62 -3.90
N ILE A 252 2.80 -8.01 -5.08
CA ILE A 252 1.96 -8.43 -6.21
C ILE A 252 1.12 -9.65 -5.82
N THR A 253 1.75 -10.65 -5.21
CA THR A 253 1.07 -11.90 -4.81
C THR A 253 -0.01 -11.62 -3.77
N ALA A 254 0.30 -10.90 -2.69
CA ALA A 254 -0.66 -10.60 -1.63
C ALA A 254 -1.84 -9.76 -2.15
N THR A 255 -1.56 -8.75 -2.99
CA THR A 255 -2.59 -7.90 -3.57
C THR A 255 -3.53 -8.70 -4.48
N LEU A 256 -2.99 -9.47 -5.42
CA LEU A 256 -3.79 -10.31 -6.32
C LEU A 256 -4.56 -11.41 -5.57
N PHE A 257 -3.94 -12.02 -4.56
CA PHE A 257 -4.56 -13.01 -3.69
C PHE A 257 -5.86 -12.47 -3.08
N PHE A 258 -5.81 -11.31 -2.41
CA PHE A 258 -7.01 -10.73 -1.80
C PHE A 258 -8.02 -10.20 -2.81
N ILE A 259 -7.58 -9.58 -3.90
CA ILE A 259 -8.49 -9.03 -4.92
C ILE A 259 -9.33 -10.13 -5.60
N PHE A 260 -8.73 -11.29 -5.85
CA PHE A 260 -9.42 -12.41 -6.47
C PHE A 260 -10.26 -13.18 -5.45
N MET A 261 -9.77 -13.34 -4.23
CA MET A 261 -10.50 -14.03 -3.16
C MET A 261 -11.71 -13.22 -2.67
N VAL A 262 -11.55 -11.91 -2.46
CA VAL A 262 -12.56 -11.05 -1.82
C VAL A 262 -12.86 -9.82 -2.70
N PRO A 263 -14.03 -9.76 -3.38
CA PRO A 263 -14.37 -8.67 -4.29
C PRO A 263 -14.31 -7.27 -3.65
N ASN A 264 -14.67 -7.17 -2.37
CA ASN A 264 -14.71 -5.90 -1.62
C ASN A 264 -13.34 -5.30 -1.33
N TYR A 265 -12.27 -6.07 -1.53
CA TYR A 265 -10.90 -5.64 -1.29
C TYR A 265 -10.25 -5.04 -2.55
N ALA A 266 -10.99 -4.80 -3.63
CA ALA A 266 -10.45 -4.15 -4.83
C ALA A 266 -9.98 -2.69 -4.62
N ASN A 267 -10.30 -2.05 -3.50
CA ASN A 267 -9.84 -0.70 -3.19
C ASN A 267 -8.42 -0.71 -2.61
N ALA A 268 -7.54 0.16 -3.09
CA ALA A 268 -6.16 0.25 -2.63
C ALA A 268 -5.98 0.60 -1.15
N LYS A 269 -7.00 1.16 -0.48
CA LYS A 269 -6.92 1.51 0.95
C LYS A 269 -6.41 0.36 1.83
N TYR A 270 -6.69 -0.89 1.44
CA TYR A 270 -6.24 -2.09 2.15
C TYR A 270 -4.76 -2.45 1.92
N TYR A 271 -4.12 -1.88 0.89
CA TYR A 271 -2.76 -2.23 0.46
C TYR A 271 -1.79 -1.04 0.48
N VAL A 272 -2.24 0.17 0.83
CA VAL A 272 -1.40 1.38 0.85
C VAL A 272 -0.20 1.23 1.80
N PHE A 273 -0.32 0.40 2.85
CA PHE A 273 0.80 0.05 3.71
C PHE A 273 1.97 -0.65 3.00
N MET A 274 1.73 -1.23 1.81
CA MET A 274 2.74 -1.89 1.00
C MET A 274 3.57 -0.90 0.15
N LEU A 275 3.14 0.36 0.02
CA LEU A 275 3.84 1.37 -0.79
C LEU A 275 5.32 1.52 -0.42
N PRO A 276 5.74 1.58 0.85
CA PRO A 276 7.16 1.57 1.21
C PRO A 276 7.93 0.38 0.62
N PHE A 277 7.35 -0.82 0.58
CA PHE A 277 8.01 -2.00 -0.01
C PHE A 277 8.11 -1.90 -1.55
N ILE A 278 7.09 -1.32 -2.20
CA ILE A 278 7.13 -1.01 -3.64
C ILE A 278 8.25 -0.01 -3.94
N PHE A 279 8.26 1.12 -3.22
CA PHE A 279 9.27 2.16 -3.41
C PHE A 279 10.67 1.67 -3.05
N TYR A 280 10.84 0.80 -2.04
CA TYR A 280 12.13 0.16 -1.75
C TYR A 280 12.66 -0.66 -2.94
N SER A 281 11.76 -1.37 -3.62
CA SER A 281 12.07 -2.21 -4.77
C SER A 281 12.44 -1.39 -6.01
N ILE A 282 11.76 -0.25 -6.20
CA ILE A 282 11.96 0.65 -7.34
C ILE A 282 13.16 1.59 -7.13
N LEU A 283 13.38 2.03 -5.90
CA LEU A 283 14.40 3.02 -5.57
C LEU A 283 15.78 2.49 -5.96
N ASN A 284 16.60 3.43 -6.45
CA ASN A 284 18.03 3.25 -6.59
C ASN A 284 18.73 4.48 -6.08
N GLN A 285 19.96 4.29 -5.60
CA GLN A 285 20.83 5.41 -5.25
C GLN A 285 21.00 6.38 -6.43
N THR A 286 21.02 5.89 -7.67
CA THR A 286 21.16 6.73 -8.88
C THR A 286 19.89 7.45 -9.35
N ASN A 287 18.69 7.00 -8.95
CA ASN A 287 17.42 7.49 -9.52
C ASN A 287 16.52 8.19 -8.51
N LYS A 288 16.92 8.36 -7.25
CA LYS A 288 16.09 8.96 -6.19
C LYS A 288 15.51 10.31 -6.59
N LYS A 289 16.35 11.22 -7.09
CA LYS A 289 15.93 12.56 -7.54
C LYS A 289 14.92 12.49 -8.69
N ASN A 290 15.14 11.58 -9.64
CA ASN A 290 14.23 11.41 -10.79
C ASN A 290 12.87 10.87 -10.36
N ILE A 291 12.84 9.90 -9.43
CA ILE A 291 11.59 9.37 -8.87
C ILE A 291 10.86 10.47 -8.10
N PHE A 292 11.57 11.23 -7.27
CA PHE A 292 10.99 12.36 -6.54
C PHE A 292 10.38 13.40 -7.49
N ASN A 293 11.15 13.87 -8.48
CA ASN A 293 10.67 14.85 -9.46
C ASN A 293 9.44 14.33 -10.22
N PHE A 294 9.44 13.04 -10.59
CA PHE A 294 8.29 12.42 -11.23
C PHE A 294 7.05 12.46 -10.33
N ILE A 295 7.17 12.09 -9.04
CA ILE A 295 6.04 12.17 -8.09
C ILE A 295 5.52 13.61 -7.97
N ILE A 296 6.40 14.60 -7.83
CA ILE A 296 6.00 16.00 -7.72
C ILE A 296 5.26 16.48 -8.98
N ILE A 297 5.76 16.16 -10.17
CA ILE A 297 5.10 16.49 -11.45
C ILE A 297 3.72 15.83 -11.52
N MET A 298 3.62 14.55 -11.18
CA MET A 298 2.34 13.83 -11.20
C MET A 298 1.34 14.40 -10.19
N ASN A 299 1.79 14.72 -8.97
CA ASN A 299 0.96 15.36 -7.95
C ASN A 299 0.44 16.72 -8.45
N PHE A 300 1.29 17.53 -9.07
CA PHE A 300 0.90 18.80 -9.65
C PHE A 300 -0.18 18.63 -10.73
N ILE A 301 -0.01 17.66 -11.64
CA ILE A 301 -1.02 17.35 -12.67
C ILE A 301 -2.36 16.93 -12.03
N ILE A 302 -2.32 16.15 -10.94
CA ILE A 302 -3.53 15.75 -10.20
C ILE A 302 -4.23 16.98 -9.61
N TYR A 303 -3.51 17.83 -8.89
CA TYR A 303 -4.09 19.05 -8.30
C TYR A 303 -4.68 19.97 -9.37
N LEU A 304 -3.99 20.13 -10.49
CA LEU A 304 -4.47 20.92 -11.62
C LEU A 304 -5.76 20.33 -12.23
N HIS A 305 -5.86 19.00 -12.37
CA HIS A 305 -7.10 18.35 -12.79
C HIS A 305 -8.23 18.56 -11.77
N LEU A 306 -7.98 18.36 -10.48
CA LEU A 306 -8.99 18.56 -9.44
C LEU A 306 -9.49 20.01 -9.39
N PHE A 307 -8.61 20.98 -9.64
CA PHE A 307 -8.98 22.38 -9.76
C PHE A 307 -9.90 22.61 -10.96
N PHE A 308 -9.58 22.04 -12.13
CA PHE A 308 -10.45 22.13 -13.31
C PHE A 308 -11.82 21.47 -13.13
N TYR A 309 -11.90 20.36 -12.38
CA TYR A 309 -13.18 19.70 -12.09
C TYR A 309 -14.03 20.42 -11.01
N LYS A 310 -13.43 21.38 -10.31
CA LYS A 310 -14.11 22.22 -9.31
C LYS A 310 -14.63 23.53 -9.89
N LEU A 311 -13.96 24.07 -10.91
CA LEU A 311 -14.41 25.24 -11.69
C LEU A 311 -15.61 24.88 -12.58
#